data_AF-A0A496WEP4-F1
#
_entry.id   AF-A0A496WEP4-F1
#
_cell.length_a   1.000
_cell.length_b   1.000
_cell.length_c   1.000
_cell.angle_alpha   90.00
_cell.angle_beta   90.00
_cell.angle_gamma   90.00
#
_symmetry.space_group_name_H-M   'P 1'
#
loop_
_entity.id
_entity.type
_entity.pdbx_description
1 polymer ?
#
loop_
_entity_poly.entity_id
_entity_poly.type
_entity_poly.pdbx_seq_one_letter_code
_entity_poly.pdbx_strand_id
1 'polypeptide(L)'
;CVGMRGSRVQSVSNELAGERVDIILWDENAAQFAVNAMSPAEVTSIVVDEETGSMDIAVPEEKLSQAIGRGGQNIKLASQLTGWTLNVMDETAAEEKSEGESRQLVENFMAQLDVDEEVAIILVQEGLTTIDEVAYIPESELIEIEEFDEEIVKELRGRARDSLLTMAIATEETAAAGEPQEDLLNMEYMDEELAYKLSRNGICTMEELAEQSTDELEEIEGIDAEFAAKLIMKAREPWFAEAE
;
A
#
# COMPACT_ATOMS: atom_id res chain seq x y z
N CYS A 1 -28.62 23.04 16.88
CA CYS A 1 -29.20 21.72 16.55
C CYS A 1 -29.95 21.07 17.73
N VAL A 2 -29.45 21.18 18.97
CA VAL A 2 -29.93 20.41 20.15
C VAL A 2 -31.30 20.85 20.72
N GLY A 3 -31.61 22.14 20.77
CA GLY A 3 -32.83 22.66 21.46
C GLY A 3 -32.69 22.69 22.99
N MET A 4 -33.69 23.20 23.72
CA MET A 4 -33.65 23.22 25.20
C MET A 4 -33.62 21.77 25.72
N ARG A 5 -32.52 21.41 26.40
CA ARG A 5 -32.29 20.05 26.96
C ARG A 5 -32.46 18.92 25.94
N GLY A 6 -32.04 19.12 24.69
CA GLY A 6 -32.09 18.05 23.68
C GLY A 6 -33.45 17.84 23.03
N SER A 7 -34.45 18.70 23.30
CA SER A 7 -35.83 18.51 22.83
C SER A 7 -35.94 18.27 21.33
N ARG A 8 -35.10 18.92 20.51
CA ARG A 8 -35.14 18.79 19.05
C ARG A 8 -34.54 17.47 18.57
N VAL A 9 -33.45 17.04 19.18
CA VAL A 9 -32.79 15.76 18.85
C VAL A 9 -33.67 14.60 19.26
N GLN A 10 -34.30 14.71 20.44
CA GLN A 10 -35.24 13.69 20.92
C GLN A 10 -36.44 13.54 19.98
N SER A 11 -36.96 14.65 19.43
CA SER A 11 -38.03 14.60 18.42
C SER A 11 -37.60 13.84 17.16
N VAL A 12 -36.41 14.13 16.63
CA VAL A 12 -35.87 13.42 15.44
C VAL A 12 -35.62 11.94 15.74
N SER A 13 -35.03 11.63 16.89
CA SER A 13 -34.82 10.24 17.33
C SER A 13 -36.14 9.46 17.43
N ASN A 14 -37.21 10.10 17.94
CA ASN A 14 -38.54 9.48 18.00
C ASN A 14 -39.16 9.25 16.61
N GLU A 15 -38.90 10.12 15.63
CA GLU A 15 -39.31 9.91 14.24
C GLU A 15 -38.55 8.76 13.57
N LEU A 16 -37.29 8.54 13.96
CA LEU A 16 -36.43 7.44 13.53
C LEU A 16 -36.60 6.18 14.40
N ALA A 17 -37.79 5.97 14.96
CA ALA A 17 -38.14 4.79 15.77
C ALA A 17 -37.20 4.52 16.97
N GLY A 18 -36.61 5.57 17.55
CA GLY A 18 -35.73 5.49 18.72
C GLY A 18 -34.25 5.27 18.37
N GLU A 19 -33.84 5.52 17.14
CA GLU A 19 -32.43 5.51 16.75
C GLU A 19 -31.62 6.53 17.57
N ARG A 20 -30.40 6.14 17.98
CA ARG A 20 -29.50 7.02 18.72
C ARG A 20 -28.85 8.00 17.76
N VAL A 21 -29.07 9.29 17.99
CA VAL A 21 -28.55 10.38 17.16
C VAL A 21 -27.57 11.18 18.00
N ASP A 22 -26.30 11.13 17.60
CA ASP A 22 -25.22 11.92 18.20
C ASP A 22 -24.94 13.16 17.32
N ILE A 23 -24.65 14.28 17.97
CA ILE A 23 -24.25 15.53 17.29
C ILE A 23 -22.79 15.78 17.60
N ILE A 24 -21.99 15.77 16.56
CA ILE A 24 -20.57 16.08 16.63
C ILE A 24 -20.29 17.48 16.12
N LEU A 25 -19.12 18.02 16.48
CA LEU A 25 -18.62 19.27 15.93
C LEU A 25 -17.91 18.98 14.62
N TRP A 26 -18.29 19.68 13.56
CA TRP A 26 -17.54 19.65 12.31
C TRP A 26 -16.32 20.56 12.42
N ASP A 27 -15.22 20.13 11.80
CA ASP A 27 -13.97 20.89 11.73
C ASP A 27 -13.41 20.81 10.30
N GLU A 28 -12.68 21.85 9.88
CA GLU A 28 -12.00 21.89 8.58
C GLU A 28 -10.77 20.98 8.57
N ASN A 29 -10.11 20.82 9.72
CA ASN A 29 -8.98 19.91 9.86
C ASN A 29 -9.50 18.46 9.95
N ALA A 30 -9.05 17.61 9.01
CA ALA A 30 -9.52 16.23 8.90
C ALA A 30 -9.23 15.40 10.17
N ALA A 31 -8.06 15.57 10.78
CA ALA A 31 -7.70 14.87 12.03
C ALA A 31 -8.61 15.30 13.18
N GLN A 32 -8.84 16.61 13.34
CA GLN A 32 -9.75 17.12 14.36
C GLN A 32 -11.20 16.69 14.13
N PHE A 33 -11.63 16.64 12.87
CA PHE A 33 -12.96 16.15 12.52
C PHE A 33 -13.12 14.66 12.81
N ALA A 34 -12.09 13.84 12.54
CA ALA A 34 -12.08 12.42 12.90
C ALA A 34 -12.15 12.21 14.42
N VAL A 35 -11.39 12.99 15.22
CA VAL A 35 -11.49 12.98 16.69
C VAL A 35 -12.92 13.31 17.14
N ASN A 36 -13.55 14.32 16.54
CA ASN A 36 -14.93 14.68 16.86
C ASN A 36 -15.92 13.59 16.46
N ALA A 37 -15.69 12.89 15.33
CA ALA A 37 -16.51 11.80 14.84
C ALA A 37 -16.41 10.53 15.71
N MET A 38 -15.31 10.37 16.44
CA MET A 38 -15.12 9.26 17.41
C MET A 38 -15.86 9.46 18.73
N SER A 39 -16.47 10.63 18.96
CA SER A 39 -17.29 10.89 20.15
C SER A 39 -18.39 9.81 20.29
N PRO A 40 -18.58 9.20 21.48
CA PRO A 40 -18.13 9.60 22.82
C PRO A 40 -16.79 9.01 23.29
N ALA A 41 -16.01 8.34 22.45
CA ALA A 41 -14.71 7.82 22.84
C ALA A 41 -13.66 8.95 22.90
N GLU A 42 -12.76 8.87 23.88
CA GLU A 42 -11.63 9.79 24.02
C GLU A 42 -10.44 9.23 23.23
N VAL A 43 -9.93 10.02 22.30
CA VAL A 43 -8.77 9.70 21.46
C VAL A 43 -7.52 10.24 22.13
N THR A 44 -6.48 9.41 22.26
CA THR A 44 -5.17 9.82 22.79
C THR A 44 -4.34 10.47 21.68
N SER A 45 -4.17 9.78 20.56
CA SER A 45 -3.39 10.24 19.41
C SER A 45 -4.01 9.77 18.10
N ILE A 46 -3.67 10.49 17.03
CA ILE A 46 -4.09 10.16 15.68
C ILE A 46 -2.90 10.33 14.74
N VAL A 47 -2.63 9.32 13.94
CA VAL A 47 -1.66 9.34 12.84
C VAL A 47 -2.46 9.35 11.54
N VAL A 48 -2.14 10.28 10.64
CA VAL A 48 -2.85 10.47 9.38
C VAL A 48 -1.92 10.06 8.24
N ASP A 49 -2.41 9.15 7.39
CA ASP A 49 -1.74 8.75 6.16
C ASP A 49 -2.57 9.26 4.98
N GLU A 50 -2.09 10.37 4.39
CA GLU A 50 -2.75 11.03 3.27
C GLU A 50 -2.66 10.24 1.96
N GLU A 51 -1.66 9.37 1.80
CA GLU A 51 -1.46 8.58 0.59
C GLU A 51 -2.49 7.46 0.49
N THR A 52 -2.70 6.74 1.59
CA THR A 52 -3.68 5.65 1.64
C THR A 52 -5.09 6.13 1.97
N GLY A 53 -5.25 7.39 2.39
CA GLY A 53 -6.54 7.92 2.86
C GLY A 53 -7.00 7.25 4.15
N SER A 54 -6.05 6.90 5.02
CA SER A 54 -6.32 6.22 6.28
C SER A 54 -5.85 7.01 7.51
N MET A 55 -6.44 6.71 8.66
CA MET A 55 -6.08 7.30 9.95
C MET A 55 -6.03 6.22 11.01
N ASP A 56 -4.91 6.14 11.73
CA ASP A 56 -4.77 5.29 12.89
C ASP A 56 -5.05 6.09 14.15
N ILE A 57 -5.99 5.59 14.94
CA ILE A 57 -6.52 6.25 16.13
C ILE A 57 -6.14 5.41 17.35
N ALA A 58 -5.27 5.95 18.19
CA ALA A 58 -4.94 5.35 19.48
C ALA A 58 -5.94 5.83 20.54
N VAL A 59 -6.49 4.87 21.29
CA VAL A 59 -7.39 5.13 22.41
C VAL A 59 -6.92 4.38 23.65
N PRO A 60 -7.27 4.83 24.87
CA PRO A 60 -7.00 4.03 26.06
C PRO A 60 -7.66 2.66 25.96
N GLU A 61 -7.00 1.60 26.43
CA GLU A 61 -7.49 0.21 26.35
C GLU A 61 -8.93 0.08 26.90
N GLU A 62 -9.19 0.75 28.03
CA GLU A 62 -10.49 0.84 28.71
C GLU A 62 -11.63 1.37 27.82
N LYS A 63 -11.27 2.16 26.79
CA LYS A 63 -12.15 2.87 25.87
C LYS A 63 -12.19 2.26 24.48
N LEU A 64 -11.33 1.29 24.16
CA LEU A 64 -11.28 0.63 22.86
C LEU A 64 -12.64 0.05 22.44
N SER A 65 -13.31 -0.65 23.36
CA SER A 65 -14.64 -1.22 23.08
C SER A 65 -15.70 -0.16 22.78
N GLN A 66 -15.61 1.00 23.44
CA GLN A 66 -16.52 2.14 23.21
C GLN A 66 -16.25 2.78 21.85
N ALA A 67 -14.97 2.94 21.49
CA ALA A 67 -14.53 3.52 20.23
C ALA A 67 -14.96 2.69 19.01
N ILE A 68 -14.81 1.36 19.08
CA ILE A 68 -15.26 0.44 18.02
C ILE A 68 -16.80 0.41 17.94
N GLY A 69 -17.46 0.40 19.10
CA GLY A 69 -18.91 0.25 19.21
C GLY A 69 -19.40 -1.17 18.90
N ARG A 70 -20.70 -1.42 19.09
CA ARG A 70 -21.28 -2.76 18.88
C ARG A 70 -21.14 -3.17 17.42
N GLY A 71 -20.42 -4.27 17.16
CA GLY A 71 -20.20 -4.78 15.80
C GLY A 71 -19.41 -3.82 14.89
N GLY A 72 -18.61 -2.91 15.47
CA GLY A 72 -17.88 -1.90 14.71
C GLY A 72 -18.77 -0.77 14.19
N GLN A 73 -19.98 -0.60 14.71
CA GLN A 73 -20.91 0.40 14.17
C GLN A 73 -20.37 1.83 14.31
N ASN A 74 -19.70 2.16 15.40
CA ASN A 74 -19.20 3.52 15.62
C ASN A 74 -18.10 3.86 14.62
N ILE A 75 -17.10 2.99 14.49
CA ILE A 75 -16.00 3.20 13.55
C ILE A 75 -16.47 3.23 12.09
N LYS A 76 -17.47 2.42 11.73
CA LYS A 76 -18.09 2.45 10.39
C LYS A 76 -18.79 3.76 10.10
N LEU A 77 -19.56 4.28 11.06
CA LEU A 77 -20.24 5.56 10.91
C LEU A 77 -19.24 6.72 10.84
N ALA A 78 -18.22 6.72 11.70
CA ALA A 78 -17.16 7.72 11.69
C ALA A 78 -16.40 7.70 10.36
N SER A 79 -15.99 6.52 9.87
CA SER A 79 -15.31 6.36 8.58
C SER A 79 -16.16 6.82 7.40
N GLN A 80 -17.47 6.49 7.39
CA GLN A 80 -18.40 6.98 6.36
C GLN A 80 -18.60 8.49 6.42
N LEU A 81 -18.55 9.08 7.62
CA LEU A 81 -18.78 10.50 7.83
C LEU A 81 -17.56 11.35 7.47
N THR A 82 -16.35 10.87 7.80
CA THR A 82 -15.09 11.54 7.45
C THR A 82 -14.68 11.27 6.01
N GLY A 83 -15.06 10.12 5.44
CA GLY A 83 -14.57 9.65 4.15
C GLY A 83 -13.19 9.00 4.22
N TRP A 84 -12.65 8.78 5.43
CA TRP A 84 -11.34 8.18 5.68
C TRP A 84 -11.48 6.76 6.21
N THR A 85 -10.51 5.90 5.92
CA THR A 85 -10.43 4.58 6.56
C THR A 85 -9.88 4.75 7.97
N LEU A 86 -10.70 4.48 8.99
CA LEU A 86 -10.30 4.68 10.39
C LEU A 86 -9.95 3.35 11.05
N ASN A 87 -8.72 3.21 11.52
CA ASN A 87 -8.25 2.06 12.29
C ASN A 87 -8.17 2.47 13.76
N VAL A 88 -8.71 1.65 14.67
CA VAL A 88 -8.64 1.94 16.11
C VAL A 88 -7.86 0.86 16.81
N MET A 89 -6.91 1.28 17.63
CA MET A 89 -6.06 0.39 18.42
C MET A 89 -5.82 1.00 19.81
N ASP A 90 -5.36 0.19 20.75
CA ASP A 90 -4.87 0.72 22.03
C ASP A 90 -3.50 1.37 21.88
N GLU A 91 -3.07 2.12 22.90
CA GLU A 91 -1.81 2.86 22.90
C GLU A 91 -0.59 1.93 22.71
N THR A 92 -0.60 0.77 23.36
CA THR A 92 0.46 -0.25 23.22
C THR A 92 0.56 -0.76 21.79
N ALA A 93 -0.58 -1.10 21.19
CA ALA A 93 -0.63 -1.56 19.81
C ALA A 93 -0.22 -0.47 18.81
N ALA A 94 -0.51 0.81 19.10
CA ALA A 94 -0.05 1.93 18.29
C ALA A 94 1.48 2.09 18.36
N GLU A 95 2.06 1.96 19.55
CA GLU A 95 3.52 1.96 19.74
C GLU A 95 4.19 0.80 19.00
N GLU A 96 3.68 -0.43 19.17
CA GLU A 96 4.20 -1.61 18.47
C GLU A 96 4.12 -1.47 16.94
N LYS A 97 3.02 -0.90 16.43
CA LYS A 97 2.85 -0.64 15.00
C LYS A 97 3.88 0.37 14.50
N SER A 98 4.05 1.49 15.20
CA SER A 98 5.00 2.54 14.84
C SER A 98 6.46 2.05 14.89
N GLU A 99 6.82 1.22 15.88
CA GLU A 99 8.13 0.58 15.95
C GLU A 99 8.34 -0.40 14.77
N GLY A 100 7.30 -1.17 14.42
CA GLY A 100 7.31 -2.08 13.28
C GLY A 100 7.50 -1.36 11.94
N GLU A 101 6.76 -0.26 11.72
CA GLU A 101 6.89 0.59 10.54
C GLU A 101 8.28 1.21 10.45
N SER A 102 8.79 1.75 11.57
CA SER A 102 10.15 2.31 11.62
C SER A 102 11.21 1.28 11.26
N ARG A 103 11.10 0.04 11.77
CA ARG A 103 12.02 -1.04 11.40
C ARG A 103 11.92 -1.37 9.91
N GLN A 104 10.71 -1.43 9.36
CA GLN A 104 10.51 -1.72 7.95
C GLN A 104 11.10 -0.62 7.05
N LEU A 105 10.97 0.66 7.45
CA LEU A 105 11.61 1.78 6.76
C LEU A 105 13.14 1.68 6.80
N VAL A 106 13.72 1.32 7.95
CA VAL A 106 15.17 1.10 8.08
C VAL A 106 15.63 0.00 7.13
N GLU A 107 14.95 -1.16 7.11
CA GLU A 107 15.27 -2.26 6.20
C GLU A 107 15.14 -1.85 4.73
N ASN A 108 14.10 -1.08 4.38
CA ASN A 108 13.90 -0.56 3.03
C ASN A 108 15.02 0.38 2.61
N PHE A 109 15.45 1.31 3.47
CA PHE A 109 16.56 2.21 3.16
C PHE A 109 17.88 1.45 3.00
N MET A 110 18.17 0.49 3.87
CA MET A 110 19.36 -0.36 3.73
C MET A 110 19.35 -1.11 2.40
N ALA A 111 18.22 -1.68 2.00
CA ALA A 111 18.10 -2.44 0.76
C ALA A 111 18.15 -1.55 -0.50
N GLN A 112 17.51 -0.38 -0.47
CA GLN A 112 17.36 0.48 -1.64
C GLN A 112 18.52 1.45 -1.84
N LEU A 113 19.17 1.90 -0.77
CA LEU A 113 20.30 2.85 -0.80
C LEU A 113 21.65 2.20 -0.53
N ASP A 114 21.69 0.89 -0.21
CA ASP A 114 22.92 0.16 0.15
C ASP A 114 23.72 0.85 1.28
N VAL A 115 22.99 1.35 2.28
CA VAL A 115 23.55 2.04 3.45
C VAL A 115 23.61 1.11 4.65
N ASP A 116 24.41 1.48 5.65
CA ASP A 116 24.39 0.77 6.93
C ASP A 116 23.15 1.12 7.77
N GLU A 117 22.96 0.35 8.84
CA GLU A 117 21.82 0.50 9.73
C GLU A 117 21.84 1.85 10.46
N GLU A 118 23.03 2.38 10.79
CA GLU A 118 23.16 3.66 11.50
C GLU A 118 22.63 4.82 10.63
N VAL A 119 23.03 4.88 9.35
CA VAL A 119 22.55 5.91 8.43
C VAL A 119 21.05 5.75 8.16
N ALA A 120 20.56 4.52 7.98
CA ALA A 120 19.13 4.28 7.78
C ALA A 120 18.27 4.71 8.97
N ILE A 121 18.74 4.48 10.20
CA ILE A 121 18.06 4.95 11.42
C ILE A 121 17.98 6.48 11.46
N ILE A 122 19.05 7.18 11.11
CA ILE A 122 19.08 8.65 11.10
C ILE A 122 18.05 9.18 10.09
N LEU A 123 17.99 8.62 8.88
CA LEU A 123 17.01 9.03 7.86
C LEU A 123 15.57 8.90 8.37
N VAL A 124 15.23 7.79 9.02
CA VAL A 124 13.89 7.55 9.57
C VAL A 124 13.59 8.48 10.75
N GLN A 125 14.59 8.78 11.60
CA GLN A 125 14.43 9.72 12.73
C GLN A 125 14.17 11.15 12.27
N GLU A 126 14.78 11.55 11.15
CA GLU A 126 14.53 12.83 10.50
C GLU A 126 13.19 12.86 9.72
N GLY A 127 12.42 11.76 9.78
CA GLY A 127 11.08 11.67 9.20
C GLY A 127 11.08 11.37 7.70
N LEU A 128 12.21 10.97 7.12
CA LEU A 128 12.27 10.52 5.74
C LEU A 128 11.72 9.09 5.69
N THR A 129 10.76 8.89 4.79
CA THR A 129 10.02 7.61 4.65
C THR A 129 10.23 6.98 3.29
N THR A 130 10.68 7.76 2.30
CA THR A 130 10.90 7.28 0.93
C THR A 130 12.26 7.71 0.37
N ILE A 131 12.77 6.94 -0.58
CA ILE A 131 14.00 7.28 -1.31
C ILE A 131 13.80 8.46 -2.27
N ASP A 132 12.57 8.75 -2.70
CA ASP A 132 12.23 9.94 -3.45
C ASP A 132 12.50 11.21 -2.65
N GLU A 133 12.11 11.24 -1.38
CA GLU A 133 12.43 12.36 -0.48
C GLU A 133 13.95 12.55 -0.40
N VAL A 134 14.71 11.48 -0.13
CA VAL A 134 16.18 11.54 -0.10
C VAL A 134 16.74 12.08 -1.41
N ALA A 135 16.21 11.66 -2.57
CA ALA A 135 16.70 12.08 -3.88
C ALA A 135 16.42 13.55 -4.22
N TYR A 136 15.31 14.11 -3.72
CA TYR A 136 14.75 15.38 -4.23
C TYR A 136 14.65 16.53 -3.22
N ILE A 137 14.65 16.29 -1.91
CA ILE A 137 14.67 17.40 -0.93
C ILE A 137 15.92 18.27 -1.10
N PRO A 138 15.89 19.58 -0.74
CA PRO A 138 17.04 20.45 -0.85
C PRO A 138 18.27 19.90 -0.11
N GLU A 139 19.47 19.98 -0.72
CA GLU A 139 20.72 19.52 -0.06
C GLU A 139 20.94 20.21 1.28
N SER A 140 20.51 21.48 1.40
CA SER A 140 20.62 22.23 2.65
C SER A 140 19.87 21.59 3.81
N GLU A 141 18.73 20.94 3.57
CA GLU A 141 17.95 20.28 4.63
C GLU A 141 18.65 19.00 5.10
N LEU A 142 19.23 18.22 4.17
CA LEU A 142 20.01 17.04 4.51
C LEU A 142 21.33 17.37 5.22
N ILE A 143 21.95 18.52 4.90
CA ILE A 143 23.19 18.99 5.55
C ILE A 143 22.93 19.51 6.97
N GLU A 144 21.68 19.86 7.31
CA GLU A 144 21.33 20.29 8.67
C GLU A 144 21.31 19.12 9.67
N ILE A 145 21.26 17.88 9.19
CA ILE A 145 21.38 16.65 9.99
C ILE A 145 22.81 16.57 10.55
N GLU A 146 22.96 16.56 11.88
CA GLU A 146 24.26 16.70 12.57
C GLU A 146 25.26 15.61 12.18
N GLU A 147 24.75 14.42 11.88
CA GLU A 147 25.51 13.24 11.50
C GLU A 147 25.92 13.19 10.02
N PHE A 148 25.39 14.08 9.16
CA PHE A 148 25.66 14.07 7.72
C PHE A 148 26.60 15.22 7.31
N ASP A 149 27.56 14.88 6.44
CA ASP A 149 28.41 15.86 5.78
C ASP A 149 28.07 16.01 4.29
N GLU A 150 28.67 17.01 3.62
CA GLU A 150 28.42 17.24 2.20
C GLU A 150 28.76 16.05 1.29
N GLU A 151 29.68 15.16 1.72
CA GLU A 151 30.09 14.00 0.95
C GLU A 151 29.04 12.88 1.09
N ILE A 152 28.60 12.60 2.31
CA ILE A 152 27.52 11.66 2.63
C ILE A 152 26.23 12.07 1.93
N VAL A 153 25.84 13.35 2.01
CA VAL A 153 24.60 13.82 1.36
C VAL A 153 24.66 13.63 -0.16
N LYS A 154 25.78 13.95 -0.80
CA LYS A 154 25.94 13.74 -2.25
C LYS A 154 25.87 12.27 -2.62
N GLU A 155 26.51 11.41 -1.84
CA GLU A 155 26.50 9.96 -2.05
C GLU A 155 25.08 9.39 -1.87
N LEU A 156 24.39 9.71 -0.77
CA LEU A 156 23.02 9.28 -0.50
C LEU A 156 22.06 9.68 -1.63
N ARG A 157 22.15 10.93 -2.09
CA ARG A 157 21.34 11.41 -3.22
C ARG A 157 21.69 10.71 -4.53
N GLY A 158 22.96 10.43 -4.76
CA GLY A 158 23.43 9.67 -5.91
C GLY A 158 22.79 8.28 -5.93
N ARG A 159 22.93 7.54 -4.84
CA ARG A 159 22.36 6.19 -4.67
C ARG A 159 20.85 6.17 -4.76
N ALA A 160 20.17 7.15 -4.15
CA ALA A 160 18.72 7.27 -4.26
C ALA A 160 18.27 7.44 -5.71
N ARG A 161 18.94 8.30 -6.49
CA ARG A 161 18.65 8.48 -7.92
C ARG A 161 18.97 7.25 -8.76
N ASP A 162 20.09 6.58 -8.49
CA ASP A 162 20.47 5.36 -9.20
C ASP A 162 19.48 4.21 -8.91
N SER A 163 19.00 4.11 -7.67
CA SER A 163 17.96 3.18 -7.26
C SER A 163 16.63 3.48 -7.96
N LEU A 164 16.20 4.75 -7.97
CA LEU A 164 15.01 5.21 -8.70
C LEU A 164 15.10 4.92 -10.21
N LEU A 165 16.27 5.17 -10.81
CA LEU A 165 16.50 4.86 -12.22
C LEU A 165 16.41 3.35 -12.48
N THR A 166 16.99 2.54 -11.59
CA THR A 166 16.95 1.08 -11.70
C THR A 166 15.51 0.57 -11.63
N MET A 167 14.70 1.08 -10.70
CA MET A 167 13.29 0.73 -10.60
C MET A 167 12.48 1.22 -11.80
N ALA A 168 12.75 2.42 -12.31
CA ALA A 168 12.10 2.93 -13.51
C ALA A 168 12.39 2.06 -14.73
N ILE A 169 13.65 1.64 -14.92
CA ILE A 169 14.03 0.70 -15.99
C ILE A 169 13.33 -0.64 -15.80
N ALA A 170 13.34 -1.20 -14.58
CA ALA A 170 12.65 -2.46 -14.30
C ALA A 170 11.14 -2.38 -14.59
N THR A 171 10.53 -1.23 -14.27
CA THR A 171 9.10 -0.96 -14.53
C THR A 171 8.83 -0.77 -16.02
N GLU A 172 9.73 -0.13 -16.77
CA GLU A 172 9.62 0.00 -18.22
C GLU A 172 9.84 -1.34 -18.93
N GLU A 173 10.77 -2.17 -18.46
CA GLU A 173 10.98 -3.52 -19.00
C GLU A 173 9.75 -4.40 -18.78
N THR A 174 9.10 -4.33 -17.61
CA THR A 174 7.83 -5.05 -17.40
C THR A 174 6.68 -4.42 -18.18
N ALA A 175 6.62 -3.11 -18.34
CA ALA A 175 5.59 -2.46 -19.14
C ALA A 175 5.75 -2.73 -20.65
N ALA A 176 6.99 -2.81 -21.15
CA ALA A 176 7.30 -3.13 -22.55
C ALA A 176 7.10 -4.62 -22.86
N ALA A 177 7.31 -5.48 -21.88
CA ALA A 177 6.99 -6.91 -21.93
C ALA A 177 5.48 -7.18 -22.05
N GLY A 178 4.62 -6.22 -21.68
CA GLY A 178 3.17 -6.39 -21.63
C GLY A 178 2.73 -7.29 -20.47
N GLU A 179 1.53 -7.10 -19.94
CA GLU A 179 0.97 -8.00 -18.93
C GLU A 179 0.44 -9.28 -19.59
N PRO A 180 0.65 -10.47 -18.99
CA PRO A 180 0.06 -11.70 -19.50
C PRO A 180 -1.47 -11.60 -19.44
N GLN A 181 -2.15 -11.89 -20.55
CA GLN A 181 -3.59 -11.85 -20.67
C GLN A 181 -4.26 -13.02 -19.94
N GLU A 182 -5.55 -12.88 -19.64
CA GLU A 182 -6.33 -13.90 -18.91
C GLU A 182 -6.34 -15.27 -19.61
N ASP A 183 -6.22 -15.32 -20.93
CA ASP A 183 -6.17 -16.56 -21.69
C ASP A 183 -4.89 -17.36 -21.42
N LEU A 184 -3.75 -16.69 -21.33
CA LEU A 184 -2.47 -17.26 -20.96
C LEU A 184 -2.46 -17.66 -19.47
N LEU A 185 -2.92 -16.78 -18.58
CA LEU A 185 -2.94 -17.03 -17.12
C LEU A 185 -3.82 -18.21 -16.72
N ASN A 186 -4.95 -18.43 -17.40
CA ASN A 186 -5.87 -19.54 -17.10
C ASN A 186 -5.53 -20.84 -17.83
N MET A 187 -4.42 -20.86 -18.58
CA MET A 187 -3.99 -22.03 -19.34
C MET A 187 -3.48 -23.16 -18.41
N GLU A 188 -3.81 -24.40 -18.76
CA GLU A 188 -3.27 -25.57 -18.06
C GLU A 188 -1.74 -25.60 -18.18
N TYR A 189 -1.06 -25.91 -17.07
CA TYR A 189 0.41 -25.87 -16.93
C TYR A 189 1.02 -24.45 -16.86
N MET A 190 0.20 -23.40 -16.81
CA MET A 190 0.65 -22.03 -16.55
C MET A 190 0.52 -21.69 -15.07
N ASP A 191 1.59 -21.18 -14.47
CA ASP A 191 1.55 -20.47 -13.19
C ASP A 191 1.85 -18.97 -13.42
N GLU A 192 1.55 -18.15 -12.42
CA GLU A 192 1.71 -16.69 -12.52
C GLU A 192 3.17 -16.31 -12.81
N GLU A 193 4.14 -16.97 -12.17
CA GLU A 193 5.56 -16.71 -12.37
C GLU A 193 6.01 -17.00 -13.81
N LEU A 194 5.57 -18.13 -14.37
CA LEU A 194 5.85 -18.53 -15.74
C LEU A 194 5.17 -17.62 -16.76
N ALA A 195 3.93 -17.22 -16.52
CA ALA A 195 3.20 -16.28 -17.39
C ALA A 195 3.95 -14.93 -17.48
N TYR A 196 4.43 -14.42 -16.34
CA TYR A 196 5.25 -13.20 -16.35
C TYR A 196 6.62 -13.43 -17.01
N LYS A 197 7.25 -14.61 -16.87
CA LYS A 197 8.49 -14.93 -17.61
C LYS A 197 8.27 -14.97 -19.13
N LEU A 198 7.15 -15.51 -19.59
CA LEU A 198 6.77 -15.52 -21.01
C LEU A 198 6.50 -14.09 -21.51
N SER A 199 5.79 -13.28 -20.72
CA SER A 199 5.53 -11.88 -21.06
C SER A 199 6.81 -11.08 -21.25
N ARG A 200 7.83 -11.29 -20.40
CA ARG A 200 9.17 -10.68 -20.55
C ARG A 200 9.86 -11.00 -21.87
N ASN A 201 9.45 -12.07 -22.54
CA ASN A 201 9.93 -12.47 -23.86
C ASN A 201 8.96 -12.07 -24.98
N GLY A 202 7.99 -11.20 -24.71
CA GLY A 202 7.00 -10.70 -25.65
C GLY A 202 5.83 -11.65 -25.92
N ILE A 203 5.61 -12.64 -25.05
CA ILE A 203 4.51 -13.60 -25.16
C ILE A 203 3.47 -13.27 -24.09
N CYS A 204 2.46 -12.49 -24.44
CA CYS A 204 1.41 -12.04 -23.52
C CYS A 204 0.13 -12.86 -23.65
N THR A 205 -0.08 -13.56 -24.76
CA THR A 205 -1.31 -14.28 -25.07
C THR A 205 -1.07 -15.76 -25.36
N MET A 206 -2.14 -16.56 -25.28
CA MET A 206 -2.10 -17.96 -25.66
C MET A 206 -1.82 -18.14 -27.16
N GLU A 207 -2.25 -17.19 -28.00
CA GLU A 207 -1.98 -17.19 -29.44
C GLU A 207 -0.50 -16.95 -29.74
N GLU A 208 0.13 -15.96 -29.09
CA GLU A 208 1.58 -15.71 -29.24
C GLU A 208 2.42 -16.90 -28.75
N LEU A 209 1.98 -17.57 -27.68
CA LEU A 209 2.64 -18.79 -27.18
C LEU A 209 2.49 -19.95 -28.18
N ALA A 210 1.33 -20.06 -28.84
CA ALA A 210 1.07 -21.06 -29.87
C ALA A 210 1.93 -20.86 -31.12
N GLU A 211 2.38 -19.64 -31.41
CA GLU A 211 3.26 -19.34 -32.55
C GLU A 211 4.74 -19.69 -32.30
N GLN A 212 5.13 -19.86 -31.03
CA GLN A 212 6.52 -20.19 -30.67
C GLN A 212 6.94 -21.60 -31.09
N SER A 213 8.25 -21.79 -31.17
CA SER A 213 8.94 -23.07 -31.28
C SER A 213 9.51 -23.53 -29.94
N THR A 214 9.82 -24.83 -29.84
CA THR A 214 10.47 -25.39 -28.65
C THR A 214 11.81 -24.74 -28.39
N ASP A 215 12.56 -24.45 -29.46
CA ASP A 215 13.89 -23.87 -29.38
C ASP A 215 13.85 -22.44 -28.82
N GLU A 216 12.82 -21.65 -29.19
CA GLU A 216 12.62 -20.29 -28.66
C GLU A 216 12.25 -20.29 -27.16
N LEU A 217 11.42 -21.25 -26.72
CA LEU A 217 11.05 -21.34 -25.31
C LEU A 217 12.17 -21.92 -24.43
N GLU A 218 13.07 -22.74 -24.98
CA GLU A 218 14.25 -23.26 -24.26
C GLU A 218 15.26 -22.17 -23.90
N GLU A 219 15.22 -21.01 -24.55
CA GLU A 219 16.05 -19.85 -24.17
C GLU A 219 15.61 -19.23 -22.83
N ILE A 220 14.38 -19.53 -22.37
CA ILE A 220 13.82 -19.03 -21.12
C ILE A 220 14.23 -19.95 -19.97
N GLU A 221 14.85 -19.36 -18.94
CA GLU A 221 15.34 -20.11 -17.77
C GLU A 221 14.21 -20.88 -17.07
N GLY A 222 14.39 -22.19 -16.95
CA GLY A 222 13.44 -23.09 -16.27
C GLY A 222 12.44 -23.78 -17.20
N ILE A 223 12.50 -23.55 -18.51
CA ILE A 223 11.70 -24.29 -19.50
C ILE A 223 12.61 -25.31 -20.19
N ASP A 224 12.28 -26.59 -20.08
CA ASP A 224 12.93 -27.65 -20.85
C ASP A 224 12.16 -27.98 -22.15
N ALA A 225 12.82 -28.66 -23.08
CA ALA A 225 12.27 -29.05 -24.38
C ALA A 225 10.91 -29.76 -24.29
N GLU A 226 10.74 -30.64 -23.30
CA GLU A 226 9.53 -31.44 -23.13
C GLU A 226 8.38 -30.57 -22.62
N PHE A 227 8.68 -29.65 -21.70
CA PHE A 227 7.73 -28.72 -21.13
C PHE A 227 7.34 -27.63 -22.14
N ALA A 228 8.29 -27.08 -22.90
CA ALA A 228 8.04 -26.17 -24.01
C ALA A 228 7.06 -26.78 -25.03
N ALA A 229 7.30 -28.02 -25.45
CA ALA A 229 6.42 -28.72 -26.39
C ALA A 229 5.00 -28.91 -25.82
N LYS A 230 4.86 -29.19 -24.53
CA LYS A 230 3.55 -29.32 -23.85
C LYS A 230 2.81 -27.99 -23.83
N LEU A 231 3.49 -26.90 -23.47
CA LEU A 231 2.92 -25.55 -23.45
C LEU A 231 2.42 -25.14 -24.84
N ILE A 232 3.26 -25.26 -25.87
CA ILE A 232 2.88 -24.90 -27.25
C ILE A 232 1.69 -25.75 -27.75
N MET A 233 1.71 -27.06 -27.48
CA MET A 233 0.62 -27.94 -27.90
C MET A 233 -0.70 -27.60 -27.20
N LYS A 234 -0.64 -27.27 -25.92
CA LYS A 234 -1.82 -26.83 -25.16
C LYS A 234 -2.31 -25.46 -25.65
N ALA A 235 -1.40 -24.54 -25.96
CA ALA A 235 -1.72 -23.22 -26.51
C ALA A 235 -2.43 -23.32 -27.88
N ARG A 236 -2.09 -24.34 -28.69
CA ARG A 236 -2.73 -24.62 -29.99
C ARG A 236 -4.04 -25.39 -29.92
N GLU A 237 -4.43 -25.92 -28.75
CA GLU A 237 -5.64 -26.74 -28.58
C GLU A 237 -6.92 -26.09 -29.15
N PRO A 238 -7.18 -24.77 -28.97
CA PRO A 238 -8.35 -24.11 -29.54
C PRO A 238 -8.46 -24.21 -31.07
N TRP A 239 -7.32 -24.19 -31.78
CA TRP A 239 -7.30 -24.28 -33.25
C TRP A 239 -7.64 -25.69 -33.76
N PHE A 240 -7.42 -26.71 -32.92
CA PHE A 240 -7.80 -28.09 -33.23
C PHE A 240 -9.26 -28.39 -32.88
N ALA A 241 -9.86 -27.63 -31.96
CA ALA A 241 -11.26 -27.76 -31.58
C ALA A 241 -12.24 -27.16 -32.59
N GLU A 242 -11.83 -26.17 -33.39
CA GLU A 242 -12.65 -25.57 -34.46
C GLU A 242 -12.62 -26.37 -35.79
N ALA A 243 -11.74 -27.37 -35.91
CA ALA A 243 -11.54 -28.15 -37.13
C ALA A 243 -12.42 -29.42 -37.22
N GLU A 244 -13.29 -29.66 -36.23
CA GLU A 244 -14.20 -30.82 -36.13
C GLU A 244 -15.69 -30.40 -36.20
#